data_AF-A0A7Y5T856-F1
#
_entry.id   AF-A0A7Y5T856-F1
#
_cell.length_a   1.000
_cell.length_b   1.000
_cell.length_c   1.000
_cell.angle_alpha   90.00
_cell.angle_beta   90.00
_cell.angle_gamma   90.00
#
_symmetry.space_group_name_H-M   'P 1'
#
loop_
_entity.id
_entity.type
_entity.pdbx_description
1 polymer ?
#
loop_
_entity_poly.entity_id
_entity_poly.type
_entity_poly.pdbx_seq_one_letter_code
_entity_poly.pdbx_strand_id
1 'polypeptide(L)'
;SSAEDLHLVRPTPSPQLEDPTDTLPTAQNLLDRDQIRRLGQPRRWKVVSTSNNTKGDGINTPCQQARFADPDGYSAIVRSFKAFGPTKRSAVQTVEVSKSEKQAARGFRTTVGWYAGCRLSRLQVLNSYAVDNIGDEADVLMLRIWSKPVTTMSVAVARTGRVTTSTVGTTVGAAPPPARQITQSLADSVAMLCGRSGSKDCAKRPTYRLVPPPPSGDERGILAVPDLPPVGDIDKPWVGTKPTSARLNPSATTCDHANFVKNGAVRARTRTYLIPQATVPARFGLSETYGVFRSSRAADRFLSTVRATVGRCEKRDLATTVYGEVRQRQRSPQLLLNSWNLSTEVSDNKKIRFRLGFVRVGRTVAQLTFAPAPSDDMTPQAFHALLVRAGDRLRELG
;
A
#
# COMPACT_ATOMS: atom_id res chain seq x y z
N SER A 1 19.72 13.16 78.25
CA SER A 1 18.70 12.48 77.44
C SER A 1 17.47 13.39 77.44
N SER A 2 17.04 14.08 76.40
CA SER A 2 17.49 14.26 75.01
C SER A 2 16.87 15.57 74.54
N ALA A 3 17.60 16.37 73.77
CA ALA A 3 17.04 17.52 73.07
C ALA A 3 16.30 17.03 71.82
N GLU A 4 15.04 17.41 71.66
CA GLU A 4 14.26 17.17 70.43
C GLU A 4 14.64 18.23 69.39
N ASP A 5 15.28 17.76 68.31
CA ASP A 5 15.58 18.53 67.10
C ASP A 5 14.29 18.69 66.27
N LEU A 6 13.74 19.90 66.26
CA LEU A 6 12.65 20.31 65.36
C LEU A 6 13.23 20.58 63.97
N HIS A 7 13.34 19.52 63.16
CA HIS A 7 13.64 19.66 61.73
C HIS A 7 12.45 20.31 61.00
N LEU A 8 12.62 21.59 60.63
CA LEU A 8 11.82 22.29 59.64
C LEU A 8 11.89 21.56 58.30
N VAL A 9 10.85 20.79 57.98
CA VAL A 9 10.64 20.20 56.66
C VAL A 9 10.41 21.35 55.66
N ARG A 10 11.36 21.57 54.75
CA ARG A 10 11.15 22.47 53.61
C ARG A 10 10.01 21.91 52.74
N PRO A 11 9.02 22.72 52.34
CA PRO A 11 7.96 22.24 51.47
C PRO A 11 8.57 21.81 50.13
N THR A 12 8.33 20.56 49.76
CA THR A 12 8.61 20.04 48.42
C THR A 12 7.85 20.91 47.41
N PRO A 13 8.48 21.38 46.32
CA PRO A 13 7.76 22.11 45.29
C PRO A 13 6.66 21.21 44.74
N SER A 14 5.41 21.70 44.75
CA SER A 14 4.31 21.04 44.06
C SER A 14 4.69 20.78 42.60
N PRO A 15 4.37 19.60 42.02
CA PRO A 15 4.55 19.40 40.59
C PRO A 15 3.74 20.48 39.88
N GLN A 16 4.42 21.34 39.13
CA GLN A 16 3.74 22.27 38.24
C GLN A 16 2.98 21.41 37.22
N LEU A 17 1.65 21.45 37.29
CA LEU A 17 0.78 20.99 36.21
C LEU A 17 1.18 21.78 34.97
N GLU A 18 1.76 21.10 33.98
CA GLU A 18 2.11 21.68 32.69
C GLU A 18 0.88 22.40 32.11
N ASP A 19 1.09 23.65 31.68
CA ASP A 19 0.06 24.50 31.08
C ASP A 19 -0.51 23.82 29.82
N PRO A 20 -1.85 23.72 29.64
CA PRO A 20 -2.46 23.11 28.46
C PRO A 20 -1.98 23.72 27.13
N THR A 21 -1.55 24.98 27.13
CA THR A 21 -0.98 25.62 25.93
C THR A 21 0.35 25.01 25.49
N ASP A 22 1.06 24.33 26.39
CA ASP A 22 2.31 23.63 26.09
C ASP A 22 2.10 22.27 25.40
N THR A 23 0.85 21.90 25.11
CA THR A 23 0.49 20.64 24.46
C THR A 23 0.06 20.77 22.99
N LEU A 24 -0.17 21.99 22.49
CA LEU A 24 -0.60 22.25 21.11
C LEU A 24 0.60 22.32 20.16
N PRO A 25 0.63 21.56 19.04
CA PRO A 25 1.74 21.59 18.10
C PRO A 25 1.82 22.95 17.42
N THR A 26 3.03 23.51 17.35
CA THR A 26 3.30 24.82 16.74
C THR A 26 4.05 24.68 15.42
N ALA A 27 4.26 25.80 14.73
CA ALA A 27 5.06 25.87 13.51
C ALA A 27 6.48 25.31 13.69
N GLN A 28 7.04 25.39 14.90
CA GLN A 28 8.37 24.88 15.24
C GLN A 28 8.39 23.35 15.29
N ASN A 29 7.24 22.69 15.44
CA ASN A 29 7.13 21.23 15.43
C ASN A 29 7.03 20.64 14.01
N LEU A 30 7.10 21.47 12.97
CA LEU A 30 7.04 21.06 11.58
C LEU A 30 8.41 21.27 10.91
N LEU A 31 8.68 20.45 9.89
CA LEU A 31 9.86 20.53 9.04
C LEU A 31 10.03 21.96 8.52
N ASP A 32 11.26 22.46 8.53
CA ASP A 32 11.61 23.74 7.92
C ASP A 32 12.12 23.56 6.47
N ARG A 33 12.57 24.65 5.87
CA ARG A 33 13.13 24.67 4.51
C ARG A 33 14.41 23.83 4.39
N ASP A 34 15.16 23.72 5.47
CA ASP A 34 16.46 23.09 5.51
C ASP A 34 16.34 21.59 5.66
N GLN A 35 15.34 21.12 6.39
CA GLN A 35 15.05 19.72 6.59
C GLN A 35 14.34 19.13 5.38
N ILE A 36 13.31 19.81 4.85
CA ILE A 36 12.59 19.33 3.65
C ILE A 36 13.47 19.29 2.40
N ARG A 37 14.61 20.01 2.38
CA ARG A 37 15.58 19.97 1.28
C ARG A 37 16.09 18.56 0.98
N ARG A 38 16.05 17.66 1.99
CA ARG A 38 16.48 16.25 1.88
C ARG A 38 15.44 15.35 1.20
N LEU A 39 14.22 15.84 0.98
CA LEU A 39 13.17 15.11 0.28
C LEU A 39 13.41 15.13 -1.24
N GLY A 40 14.08 14.10 -1.73
CA GLY A 40 14.46 13.99 -3.14
C GLY A 40 15.87 14.54 -3.41
N GLN A 41 16.13 14.91 -4.66
CA GLN A 41 17.34 15.68 -4.99
C GLN A 41 17.39 17.00 -4.20
N PRO A 42 18.55 17.40 -3.65
CA PRO A 42 18.72 18.67 -2.95
C PRO A 42 18.24 19.83 -3.81
N ARG A 43 17.24 20.55 -3.32
CA ARG A 43 16.64 21.70 -3.99
C ARG A 43 16.36 22.79 -2.97
N ARG A 44 16.22 24.02 -3.45
CA ARG A 44 15.63 25.09 -2.64
C ARG A 44 14.14 24.81 -2.49
N TRP A 45 13.62 25.02 -1.29
CA TRP A 45 12.21 24.92 -0.97
C TRP A 45 11.72 26.22 -0.34
N LYS A 46 10.44 26.51 -0.52
CA LYS A 46 9.73 27.53 0.25
C LYS A 46 8.58 26.89 1.01
N VAL A 47 8.35 27.41 2.22
CA VAL A 47 7.08 27.22 2.93
C VAL A 47 6.02 28.04 2.19
N VAL A 48 4.90 27.41 1.85
CA VAL A 48 3.77 28.06 1.16
C VAL A 48 2.72 28.48 2.17
N SER A 49 2.38 27.61 3.12
CA SER A 49 1.44 27.92 4.20
C SER A 49 1.74 27.09 5.45
N THR A 50 1.29 27.57 6.60
CA THR A 50 1.17 26.80 7.84
C THR A 50 -0.17 27.15 8.47
N SER A 51 -0.95 26.15 8.89
CA SER A 51 -2.27 26.36 9.49
C SER A 51 -2.63 25.21 10.44
N ASN A 52 -3.67 25.38 11.24
CA ASN A 52 -4.26 24.33 12.08
C ASN A 52 -5.26 23.44 11.33
N ASN A 53 -5.39 23.62 10.01
CA ASN A 53 -6.32 22.87 9.16
C ASN A 53 -7.79 22.91 9.61
N THR A 54 -8.27 24.02 10.21
CA THR A 54 -9.69 24.16 10.62
C THR A 54 -10.57 24.91 9.61
N LYS A 55 -9.98 25.47 8.54
CA LYS A 55 -10.70 26.15 7.45
C LYS A 55 -10.90 25.22 6.24
N GLY A 56 -11.77 25.58 5.30
CA GLY A 56 -12.02 24.82 4.06
C GLY A 56 -12.63 23.44 4.31
N ASP A 57 -12.38 22.48 3.42
CA ASP A 57 -12.77 21.07 3.59
C ASP A 57 -11.80 20.28 4.51
N GLY A 58 -10.60 20.83 4.73
CA GLY A 58 -9.56 20.20 5.53
C GLY A 58 -8.73 19.16 4.80
N ILE A 59 -8.90 19.01 3.49
CA ILE A 59 -8.22 18.04 2.64
C ILE A 59 -6.98 18.68 2.03
N ASN A 60 -5.80 18.16 2.34
CA ASN A 60 -4.53 18.73 1.90
C ASN A 60 -3.77 17.86 0.90
N THR A 61 -4.16 16.59 0.73
CA THR A 61 -3.46 15.64 -0.16
C THR A 61 -4.43 14.76 -0.96
N PRO A 62 -4.05 14.25 -2.15
CA PRO A 62 -4.97 13.60 -3.10
C PRO A 62 -5.73 12.35 -2.63
N CYS A 63 -5.28 11.69 -1.57
CA CYS A 63 -5.88 10.46 -1.05
C CYS A 63 -6.46 10.61 0.36
N GLN A 64 -6.31 11.78 0.97
CA GLN A 64 -6.87 12.06 2.29
C GLN A 64 -8.41 12.05 2.20
N GLN A 65 -9.06 11.28 3.08
CA GLN A 65 -10.51 11.03 3.01
C GLN A 65 -11.32 11.85 4.01
N ALA A 66 -10.66 12.43 5.02
CA ALA A 66 -11.29 13.29 6.03
C ALA A 66 -10.29 14.36 6.50
N ARG A 67 -10.78 15.41 7.16
CA ARG A 67 -9.95 16.51 7.67
C ARG A 67 -8.81 16.02 8.58
N PHE A 68 -9.10 15.07 9.47
CA PHE A 68 -8.17 14.47 10.40
C PHE A 68 -8.30 12.95 10.37
N ALA A 69 -7.19 12.25 10.60
CA ALA A 69 -7.18 10.79 10.71
C ALA A 69 -7.73 10.32 12.06
N ASP A 70 -7.55 11.15 13.11
CA ASP A 70 -8.27 11.05 14.37
C ASP A 70 -9.38 12.13 14.44
N PRO A 71 -10.66 11.77 14.24
CA PRO A 71 -11.75 12.74 14.25
C PRO A 71 -11.96 13.39 15.63
N ASP A 72 -11.53 12.72 16.70
CA ASP A 72 -11.59 13.21 18.08
C ASP A 72 -10.25 13.79 18.57
N GLY A 73 -9.33 14.06 17.62
CA GLY A 73 -8.01 14.61 17.87
C GLY A 73 -8.06 15.91 18.67
N TYR A 74 -7.07 16.12 19.52
CA TYR A 74 -6.95 17.31 20.35
C TYR A 74 -6.55 18.54 19.54
N SER A 75 -5.62 18.37 18.59
CA SER A 75 -5.14 19.46 17.74
C SER A 75 -4.39 18.94 16.52
N ALA A 76 -4.24 19.81 15.52
CA ALA A 76 -3.47 19.51 14.33
C ALA A 76 -2.76 20.75 13.80
N ILE A 77 -1.66 20.54 13.09
CA ILE A 77 -0.98 21.57 12.32
C ILE A 77 -0.49 20.99 10.99
N VAL A 78 -0.65 21.77 9.92
CA VAL A 78 -0.31 21.41 8.55
C VAL A 78 0.61 22.46 7.97
N ARG A 79 1.68 22.03 7.29
CA ARG A 79 2.57 22.89 6.52
C ARG A 79 2.72 22.38 5.09
N SER A 80 2.61 23.29 4.14
CA SER A 80 2.82 23.01 2.73
C SER A 80 4.11 23.63 2.21
N PHE A 81 4.75 22.93 1.29
CA PHE A 81 6.02 23.31 0.69
C PHE A 81 5.98 23.23 -0.83
N LYS A 82 6.77 24.08 -1.49
CA LYS A 82 7.01 24.02 -2.93
C LYS A 82 8.51 24.06 -3.20
N ALA A 83 8.98 23.14 -4.03
CA ALA A 83 10.36 23.13 -4.49
C ALA A 83 10.53 24.06 -5.70
N PHE A 84 11.70 24.68 -5.80
CA PHE A 84 12.14 25.38 -7.00
C PHE A 84 12.78 24.41 -8.01
N GLY A 85 12.82 24.80 -9.29
CA GLY A 85 13.47 24.05 -10.36
C GLY A 85 12.51 23.49 -11.41
N PRO A 86 13.04 22.82 -12.45
CA PRO A 86 12.27 22.43 -13.63
C PRO A 86 11.22 21.35 -13.32
N THR A 87 11.56 20.38 -12.46
CA THR A 87 10.59 19.38 -12.00
C THR A 87 9.67 19.98 -10.95
N LYS A 88 8.36 20.06 -11.23
CA LYS A 88 7.37 20.53 -10.27
C LYS A 88 7.27 19.53 -9.10
N ARG A 89 7.61 19.98 -7.90
CA ARG A 89 7.51 19.20 -6.66
C ARG A 89 6.89 20.02 -5.53
N SER A 90 6.04 19.39 -4.76
CA SER A 90 5.43 19.91 -3.53
C SER A 90 5.49 18.88 -2.42
N ALA A 91 5.30 19.34 -1.20
CA ALA A 91 5.12 18.46 -0.05
C ALA A 91 4.10 19.05 0.91
N VAL A 92 3.41 18.19 1.65
CA VAL A 92 2.55 18.56 2.77
C VAL A 92 2.97 17.71 3.96
N GLN A 93 3.24 18.37 5.08
CA GLN A 93 3.40 17.72 6.37
C GLN A 93 2.19 18.00 7.24
N THR A 94 1.67 16.97 7.88
CA THR A 94 0.57 17.05 8.85
C THR A 94 1.04 16.45 10.16
N VAL A 95 0.74 17.11 11.27
CA VAL A 95 0.91 16.59 12.63
C VAL A 95 -0.44 16.65 13.32
N GLU A 96 -0.89 15.52 13.85
CA GLU A 96 -2.12 15.38 14.62
C GLU A 96 -1.76 14.88 16.03
N VAL A 97 -2.33 15.52 17.06
CA VAL A 97 -2.19 15.12 18.45
C VAL A 97 -3.51 14.53 18.92
N SER A 98 -3.51 13.27 19.29
CA SER A 98 -4.68 12.54 19.78
C SER A 98 -4.87 12.69 21.28
N LYS A 99 -6.08 12.38 21.77
CA LYS A 99 -6.40 12.32 23.21
C LYS A 99 -5.70 11.16 23.96
N SER A 100 -5.22 10.15 23.24
CA SER A 100 -4.52 8.99 23.80
C SER A 100 -3.65 8.28 22.75
N GLU A 101 -2.69 7.47 23.18
CA GLU A 101 -1.85 6.68 22.27
C GLU A 101 -2.68 5.69 21.45
N LYS A 102 -3.71 5.09 22.07
CA LYS A 102 -4.66 4.21 21.37
C LYS A 102 -5.40 4.92 20.25
N GLN A 103 -5.72 6.21 20.43
CA GLN A 103 -6.33 7.05 19.39
C GLN A 103 -5.32 7.39 18.30
N ALA A 104 -4.10 7.79 18.68
CA ALA A 104 -3.02 8.04 17.71
C ALA A 104 -2.70 6.79 16.88
N ALA A 105 -2.69 5.61 17.47
CA ALA A 105 -2.47 4.35 16.76
C ALA A 105 -3.59 4.05 15.75
N ARG A 106 -4.84 4.46 16.05
CA ARG A 106 -5.93 4.42 15.06
C ARG A 106 -5.71 5.47 13.98
N GLY A 107 -5.35 6.70 14.34
CA GLY A 107 -5.01 7.78 13.40
C GLY A 107 -3.93 7.35 12.42
N PHE A 108 -2.81 6.79 12.90
CA PHE A 108 -1.75 6.21 12.09
C PHE A 108 -2.28 5.20 11.05
N ARG A 109 -3.05 4.19 11.50
CA ARG A 109 -3.63 3.19 10.60
C ARG A 109 -4.63 3.79 9.61
N THR A 110 -5.42 4.77 10.04
CA THR A 110 -6.34 5.51 9.17
C THR A 110 -5.57 6.26 8.07
N THR A 111 -4.51 7.00 8.44
CA THR A 111 -3.66 7.72 7.48
C THR A 111 -3.03 6.75 6.49
N VAL A 112 -2.43 5.65 6.95
CA VAL A 112 -1.85 4.62 6.06
C VAL A 112 -2.92 4.03 5.13
N GLY A 113 -4.11 3.72 5.67
CA GLY A 113 -5.24 3.17 4.93
C GLY A 113 -5.77 4.09 3.82
N TRP A 114 -5.76 5.40 4.03
CA TRP A 114 -6.16 6.38 2.99
C TRP A 114 -5.35 6.22 1.70
N TYR A 115 -4.04 5.98 1.81
CA TYR A 115 -3.16 5.83 0.64
C TYR A 115 -3.12 4.40 0.11
N ALA A 116 -3.12 3.39 1.01
CA ALA A 116 -3.15 1.98 0.60
C ALA A 116 -4.44 1.62 -0.16
N GLY A 117 -5.56 2.27 0.17
CA GLY A 117 -6.87 2.10 -0.44
C GLY A 117 -7.29 3.20 -1.42
N CYS A 118 -6.37 4.08 -1.82
CA CYS A 118 -6.74 5.30 -2.53
C CYS A 118 -7.42 5.02 -3.88
N ARG A 119 -8.64 5.52 -4.07
CA ARG A 119 -9.45 5.31 -5.29
C ARG A 119 -9.24 6.40 -6.35
N LEU A 120 -8.18 7.19 -6.22
CA LEU A 120 -7.85 8.17 -7.24
C LEU A 120 -7.60 7.46 -8.58
N SER A 121 -8.21 7.99 -9.63
CA SER A 121 -8.12 7.39 -10.97
C SER A 121 -6.66 7.17 -11.38
N ARG A 122 -6.36 5.95 -11.86
CA ARG A 122 -5.03 5.53 -12.34
C ARG A 122 -3.90 5.60 -11.31
N LEU A 123 -4.21 5.64 -10.02
CA LEU A 123 -3.22 5.52 -8.96
C LEU A 123 -2.85 4.06 -8.73
N GLN A 124 -1.55 3.80 -8.57
CA GLN A 124 -0.98 2.51 -8.25
C GLN A 124 -0.03 2.61 -7.04
N VAL A 125 -0.13 1.67 -6.11
CA VAL A 125 0.84 1.45 -5.03
C VAL A 125 2.00 0.63 -5.55
N LEU A 126 3.17 1.25 -5.66
CA LEU A 126 4.39 0.61 -6.16
C LEU A 126 5.07 -0.21 -5.07
N ASN A 127 5.36 0.43 -3.94
CA ASN A 127 6.13 -0.17 -2.85
C ASN A 127 5.61 0.33 -1.49
N SER A 128 5.81 -0.51 -0.48
CA SER A 128 5.59 -0.18 0.92
C SER A 128 6.80 -0.61 1.73
N TYR A 129 7.17 0.21 2.71
CA TYR A 129 8.31 -0.04 3.58
C TYR A 129 7.86 0.10 5.02
N ALA A 130 8.18 -0.91 5.83
CA ALA A 130 8.21 -0.74 7.27
C ALA A 130 9.51 -0.03 7.62
N VAL A 131 9.41 0.97 8.48
CA VAL A 131 10.53 1.79 8.92
C VAL A 131 10.73 1.54 10.40
N ASP A 132 11.96 1.20 10.77
CA ASP A 132 12.37 0.97 12.14
C ASP A 132 13.26 2.14 12.61
N ASN A 133 13.49 2.23 13.93
CA ASN A 133 14.30 3.27 14.57
C ASN A 133 13.73 4.69 14.47
N ILE A 134 12.43 4.83 14.21
CA ILE A 134 11.70 6.12 14.23
C ILE A 134 10.35 5.90 14.91
N GLY A 135 10.13 6.59 16.03
CA GLY A 135 8.86 6.51 16.78
C GLY A 135 8.47 5.09 17.19
N ASP A 136 7.17 4.90 17.45
CA ASP A 136 6.58 3.62 17.82
C ASP A 136 6.13 2.81 16.60
N GLU A 137 5.66 3.50 15.55
CA GLU A 137 5.22 2.91 14.28
C GLU A 137 5.63 3.86 13.15
N ALA A 138 6.16 3.34 12.05
CA ALA A 138 6.50 4.14 10.89
C ALA A 138 6.41 3.34 9.57
N ASP A 139 5.70 3.90 8.59
CA ASP A 139 5.48 3.31 7.27
C ASP A 139 5.76 4.32 6.16
N VAL A 140 6.27 3.83 5.04
CA VAL A 140 6.44 4.60 3.81
C VAL A 140 5.75 3.90 2.65
N LEU A 141 4.92 4.64 1.89
CA LEU A 141 4.30 4.17 0.65
C LEU A 141 4.80 4.99 -0.55
N MET A 142 5.11 4.30 -1.64
CA MET A 142 5.45 4.89 -2.93
C MET A 142 4.32 4.63 -3.90
N LEU A 143 3.76 5.69 -4.47
CA LEU A 143 2.63 5.63 -5.38
C LEU A 143 2.92 6.34 -6.70
N ARG A 144 2.18 5.97 -7.73
CA ARG A 144 2.23 6.59 -9.05
C ARG A 144 0.84 6.77 -9.61
N ILE A 145 0.58 7.94 -10.16
CA ILE A 145 -0.62 8.26 -10.93
C ILE A 145 -0.21 8.23 -12.41
N TRP A 146 -0.76 7.28 -13.16
CA TRP A 146 -0.40 7.01 -14.56
C TRP A 146 -1.11 7.92 -15.58
N SER A 147 -1.55 9.10 -15.15
CA SER A 147 -2.09 10.14 -16.04
C SER A 147 -0.96 10.84 -16.79
N LYS A 148 -1.27 11.62 -17.84
CA LYS A 148 -0.29 12.49 -18.51
C LYS A 148 -0.41 13.92 -17.97
N PRO A 149 0.66 14.54 -17.43
CA PRO A 149 1.96 13.95 -17.11
C PRO A 149 1.88 12.99 -15.92
N VAL A 150 2.76 11.98 -15.91
CA VAL A 150 2.85 11.02 -14.79
C VAL A 150 3.18 11.79 -13.52
N THR A 151 2.53 11.44 -12.42
CA THR A 151 2.82 12.01 -11.11
C THR A 151 3.18 10.91 -10.14
N THR A 152 4.18 11.12 -9.30
CA THR A 152 4.60 10.18 -8.27
C THR A 152 4.45 10.79 -6.89
N MET A 153 4.12 9.95 -5.92
CA MET A 153 3.87 10.35 -4.54
C MET A 153 4.68 9.48 -3.60
N SER A 154 5.29 10.10 -2.59
CA SER A 154 5.92 9.43 -1.46
C SER A 154 5.20 9.84 -0.19
N VAL A 155 4.62 8.88 0.50
CA VAL A 155 3.86 9.07 1.73
C VAL A 155 4.66 8.46 2.86
N ALA A 156 5.03 9.27 3.84
CA ALA A 156 5.67 8.80 5.06
C ALA A 156 4.72 9.07 6.23
N VAL A 157 4.49 8.09 7.08
CA VAL A 157 3.65 8.21 8.27
C VAL A 157 4.42 7.66 9.44
N ALA A 158 4.43 8.36 10.57
CA ALA A 158 4.98 7.87 11.82
C ALA A 158 4.05 8.21 12.99
N ARG A 159 4.15 7.43 14.05
CA ARG A 159 3.51 7.69 15.34
C ARG A 159 4.55 7.66 16.44
N THR A 160 4.41 8.57 17.40
CA THR A 160 5.18 8.56 18.66
C THR A 160 4.26 8.98 19.79
N GLY A 161 4.00 8.06 20.72
CA GLY A 161 3.00 8.23 21.77
C GLY A 161 1.65 8.64 21.19
N ARG A 162 1.21 9.85 21.57
CA ARG A 162 -0.07 10.47 21.18
C ARG A 162 -0.04 11.25 19.86
N VAL A 163 1.11 11.32 19.20
CA VAL A 163 1.30 12.15 18.01
C VAL A 163 1.41 11.28 16.76
N THR A 164 0.65 11.61 15.72
CA THR A 164 0.83 11.07 14.37
C THR A 164 1.36 12.17 13.46
N THR A 165 2.42 11.89 12.72
CA THR A 165 2.95 12.79 11.70
C THR A 165 2.94 12.10 10.35
N SER A 166 2.59 12.86 9.31
CA SER A 166 2.71 12.40 7.93
C SER A 166 3.39 13.45 7.06
N THR A 167 4.20 13.00 6.12
CA THR A 167 4.79 13.83 5.05
C THR A 167 4.45 13.21 3.71
N VAL A 168 3.72 13.95 2.88
CA VAL A 168 3.35 13.54 1.52
C VAL A 168 4.07 14.43 0.53
N GLY A 169 5.04 13.87 -0.17
CA GLY A 169 5.74 14.50 -1.28
C GLY A 169 5.11 14.13 -2.61
N THR A 170 4.86 15.11 -3.48
CA THR A 170 4.33 14.91 -4.83
C THR A 170 5.31 15.45 -5.86
N THR A 171 5.62 14.65 -6.88
CA THR A 171 6.52 15.02 -7.98
C THR A 171 5.83 14.78 -9.32
N VAL A 172 5.75 15.81 -10.17
CA VAL A 172 5.38 15.63 -11.57
C VAL A 172 6.57 14.98 -12.28
N GLY A 173 6.38 13.74 -12.72
CA GLY A 173 7.40 12.86 -13.30
C GLY A 173 7.36 11.46 -12.71
N ALA A 174 8.02 10.52 -13.40
CA ALA A 174 8.03 9.10 -13.04
C ALA A 174 9.01 8.72 -11.91
N ALA A 175 9.83 9.67 -11.45
CA ALA A 175 10.87 9.45 -10.45
C ALA A 175 10.46 10.06 -9.08
N PRO A 176 9.87 9.27 -8.16
CA PRO A 176 9.66 9.72 -6.79
C PRO A 176 11.00 9.91 -6.07
N PRO A 177 11.03 10.67 -4.95
CA PRO A 177 12.13 10.57 -4.00
C PRO A 177 12.40 9.10 -3.61
N PRO A 178 13.66 8.62 -3.65
CA PRO A 178 14.03 7.31 -3.16
C PRO A 178 13.59 7.04 -1.72
N ALA A 179 13.32 5.77 -1.39
CA ALA A 179 12.88 5.32 -0.07
C ALA A 179 13.77 5.86 1.07
N ARG A 180 15.09 5.85 0.88
CA ARG A 180 16.05 6.41 1.85
C ARG A 180 15.78 7.88 2.19
N GLN A 181 15.49 8.71 1.20
CA GLN A 181 15.34 10.15 1.38
C GLN A 181 14.01 10.50 2.06
N ILE A 182 12.93 9.83 1.68
CA ILE A 182 11.63 10.01 2.37
C ILE A 182 11.70 9.49 3.81
N THR A 183 12.40 8.37 4.04
CA THR A 183 12.61 7.80 5.38
C THR A 183 13.41 8.75 6.27
N GLN A 184 14.45 9.38 5.72
CA GLN A 184 15.19 10.40 6.46
C GLN A 184 14.31 11.63 6.78
N SER A 185 13.51 12.09 5.83
CA SER A 185 12.57 13.20 6.08
C SER A 185 11.55 12.85 7.17
N LEU A 186 11.14 11.59 7.29
CA LEU A 186 10.28 11.11 8.37
C LEU A 186 11.02 11.13 9.72
N ALA A 187 12.28 10.70 9.76
CA ALA A 187 13.10 10.76 10.97
C ALA A 187 13.27 12.20 11.45
N ASP A 188 13.52 13.12 10.52
CA ASP A 188 13.64 14.55 10.81
C ASP A 188 12.32 15.11 11.36
N SER A 189 11.19 14.70 10.79
CA SER A 189 9.84 15.09 11.25
C SER A 189 9.61 14.64 12.69
N VAL A 190 9.95 13.40 13.02
CA VAL A 190 9.81 12.85 14.37
C VAL A 190 10.78 13.49 15.35
N ALA A 191 12.03 13.77 14.94
CA ALA A 191 12.99 14.49 15.78
C ALA A 191 12.49 15.88 16.20
N MET A 192 11.84 16.62 15.29
CA MET A 192 11.23 17.93 15.59
C MET A 192 10.06 17.85 16.59
N LEU A 193 9.38 16.71 16.63
CA LEU A 193 8.30 16.47 17.59
C LEU A 193 8.84 16.05 18.95
N CYS A 194 9.95 15.31 18.96
CA CYS A 194 10.47 14.73 20.17
C CYS A 194 11.26 15.67 21.07
N GLY A 195 11.86 16.72 20.51
CA GLY A 195 12.43 17.81 21.30
C GLY A 195 11.45 18.43 22.31
N ARG A 196 10.12 18.24 22.11
CA ARG A 196 9.06 18.71 23.01
C ARG A 196 8.48 17.63 23.93
N SER A 197 8.61 16.35 23.58
CA SER A 197 8.06 15.23 24.35
C SER A 197 8.89 14.85 25.59
N GLY A 198 10.04 15.49 25.81
CA GLY A 198 11.02 15.09 26.83
C GLY A 198 11.77 13.79 26.53
N SER A 199 11.42 13.07 25.46
CA SER A 199 12.05 11.81 25.06
C SER A 199 13.31 12.04 24.23
N LYS A 200 14.44 11.48 24.69
CA LYS A 200 15.75 11.56 24.02
C LYS A 200 15.97 10.51 22.92
N ASP A 201 15.06 9.53 22.77
CA ASP A 201 15.28 8.32 21.98
C ASP A 201 14.34 8.14 20.77
N CYS A 202 13.56 9.16 20.40
CA CYS A 202 12.51 9.00 19.40
C CYS A 202 12.94 8.71 17.95
N ALA A 203 14.18 9.04 17.60
CA ALA A 203 14.71 8.80 16.26
C ALA A 203 16.19 8.49 16.35
N LYS A 204 16.57 7.29 15.95
CA LYS A 204 17.96 6.90 15.69
C LYS A 204 18.18 6.91 14.18
N ARG A 205 19.34 6.42 13.73
CA ARG A 205 19.60 6.24 12.29
C ARG A 205 18.51 5.33 11.71
N PRO A 206 17.67 5.82 10.79
CA PRO A 206 16.50 5.07 10.38
C PRO A 206 16.90 3.92 9.46
N THR A 207 16.20 2.80 9.60
CA THR A 207 16.32 1.64 8.72
C THR A 207 14.96 1.36 8.10
N TYR A 208 14.94 0.82 6.89
CA TYR A 208 13.70 0.48 6.20
C TYR A 208 13.86 -0.83 5.47
N ARG A 209 12.76 -1.58 5.38
CA ARG A 209 12.70 -2.84 4.64
C ARG A 209 11.43 -2.89 3.82
N LEU A 210 11.53 -3.44 2.62
CA LEU A 210 10.35 -3.66 1.77
C LEU A 210 9.41 -4.65 2.47
N VAL A 211 8.13 -4.31 2.49
CA VAL A 211 7.07 -5.14 3.07
C VAL A 211 5.88 -5.26 2.10
N PRO A 212 5.02 -6.27 2.29
CA PRO A 212 3.69 -6.28 1.70
C PRO A 212 2.98 -4.92 1.89
N PRO A 213 2.16 -4.49 0.93
CA PRO A 213 1.43 -3.24 1.07
C PRO A 213 0.45 -3.35 2.24
N PRO A 214 0.22 -2.26 2.99
CA PRO A 214 -0.79 -2.25 4.03
C PRO A 214 -2.17 -2.64 3.47
N PRO A 215 -3.09 -3.11 4.33
CA PRO A 215 -4.44 -3.41 3.92
C PRO A 215 -5.07 -2.22 3.20
N SER A 216 -5.64 -2.47 2.02
CA SER A 216 -6.26 -1.43 1.19
C SER A 216 -7.59 -0.90 1.74
N GLY A 217 -8.11 -1.50 2.81
CA GLY A 217 -9.45 -1.21 3.34
C GLY A 217 -10.61 -1.79 2.51
N ASP A 218 -10.31 -2.51 1.42
CA ASP A 218 -11.28 -3.36 0.70
C ASP A 218 -11.31 -4.77 1.34
N GLU A 219 -11.84 -5.77 0.63
CA GLU A 219 -11.78 -7.18 1.03
C GLU A 219 -10.32 -7.65 1.21
N ARG A 220 -10.05 -8.32 2.34
CA ARG A 220 -8.74 -8.93 2.60
C ARG A 220 -8.45 -10.11 1.68
N GLY A 221 -7.19 -10.31 1.33
CA GLY A 221 -6.78 -11.51 0.61
C GLY A 221 -6.98 -11.46 -0.90
N ILE A 222 -7.47 -10.34 -1.43
CA ILE A 222 -7.70 -10.13 -2.85
C ILE A 222 -7.05 -8.81 -3.26
N LEU A 223 -6.65 -8.67 -4.52
CA LEU A 223 -6.08 -7.42 -5.01
C LEU A 223 -7.09 -6.27 -4.87
N ALA A 224 -6.55 -5.08 -4.64
CA ALA A 224 -7.27 -3.83 -4.72
C ALA A 224 -6.99 -3.17 -6.07
N VAL A 225 -7.85 -2.23 -6.50
CA VAL A 225 -7.63 -1.45 -7.72
C VAL A 225 -6.24 -0.78 -7.76
N PRO A 226 -5.71 -0.20 -6.66
CA PRO A 226 -4.37 0.38 -6.63
C PRO A 226 -3.22 -0.62 -6.76
N ASP A 227 -3.48 -1.92 -6.71
CA ASP A 227 -2.45 -2.93 -6.97
C ASP A 227 -2.20 -3.15 -8.46
N LEU A 228 -3.15 -2.73 -9.32
CA LEU A 228 -3.16 -3.06 -10.73
C LEU A 228 -2.24 -2.14 -11.55
N PRO A 229 -1.38 -2.69 -12.42
CA PRO A 229 -0.51 -1.90 -13.29
C PRO A 229 -1.30 -1.29 -14.47
N PRO A 230 -0.75 -0.28 -15.15
CA PRO A 230 -1.25 0.11 -16.46
C PRO A 230 -1.13 -1.05 -17.46
N VAL A 231 -1.96 -1.04 -18.49
CA VAL A 231 -1.98 -2.04 -19.57
C VAL A 231 -1.87 -1.33 -20.90
N GLY A 232 -0.86 -1.68 -21.69
CA GLY A 232 -0.60 -1.04 -22.98
C GLY A 232 -0.68 0.49 -22.91
N ASP A 233 -1.43 1.06 -23.83
CA ASP A 233 -1.65 2.51 -23.94
C ASP A 233 -2.99 2.97 -23.35
N ILE A 234 -3.70 2.08 -22.65
CA ILE A 234 -5.02 2.39 -22.07
C ILE A 234 -4.90 3.51 -21.05
N ASP A 235 -5.62 4.60 -21.31
CA ASP A 235 -5.64 5.84 -20.51
C ASP A 235 -6.80 5.91 -19.51
N LYS A 236 -7.64 4.88 -19.45
CA LYS A 236 -8.77 4.76 -18.52
C LYS A 236 -8.40 3.97 -17.25
N PRO A 237 -9.09 4.16 -16.10
CA PRO A 237 -8.76 3.50 -14.85
C PRO A 237 -9.35 2.10 -14.75
N TRP A 238 -8.65 1.23 -14.01
CA TRP A 238 -9.22 -0.01 -13.53
C TRP A 238 -10.41 0.22 -12.58
N VAL A 239 -11.40 -0.64 -12.68
CA VAL A 239 -12.53 -0.75 -11.76
C VAL A 239 -12.70 -2.22 -11.40
N GLY A 240 -12.83 -2.51 -10.10
CA GLY A 240 -13.10 -3.85 -9.60
C GLY A 240 -14.56 -4.04 -9.23
N THR A 241 -15.14 -5.16 -9.61
CA THR A 241 -16.43 -5.63 -9.09
C THR A 241 -16.36 -5.87 -7.58
N LYS A 242 -17.53 -5.90 -6.92
CA LYS A 242 -17.62 -6.26 -5.50
C LYS A 242 -17.18 -7.72 -5.31
N PRO A 243 -16.30 -8.02 -4.34
CA PRO A 243 -15.89 -9.40 -4.06
C PRO A 243 -17.08 -10.27 -3.61
N THR A 244 -17.21 -11.46 -4.22
CA THR A 244 -18.28 -12.42 -3.94
C THR A 244 -17.74 -13.80 -3.59
N SER A 245 -18.60 -14.72 -3.14
CA SER A 245 -18.22 -16.11 -2.91
C SER A 245 -17.85 -16.79 -4.23
N ALA A 246 -16.72 -17.49 -4.27
CA ALA A 246 -16.26 -18.20 -5.47
C ALA A 246 -16.92 -19.57 -5.65
N ARG A 247 -18.27 -19.62 -5.67
CA ARG A 247 -19.02 -20.82 -6.09
C ARG A 247 -18.75 -21.13 -7.57
N LEU A 248 -18.67 -20.08 -8.36
CA LEU A 248 -18.09 -20.06 -9.69
C LEU A 248 -16.69 -19.45 -9.61
N ASN A 249 -15.78 -19.92 -10.45
CA ASN A 249 -14.43 -19.38 -10.57
C ASN A 249 -14.28 -18.68 -11.92
N PRO A 250 -14.48 -17.35 -12.02
CA PRO A 250 -14.29 -16.61 -13.27
C PRO A 250 -12.82 -16.50 -13.69
N SER A 251 -11.88 -17.00 -12.87
CA SER A 251 -10.47 -17.13 -13.23
C SER A 251 -10.15 -18.47 -13.86
N ALA A 252 -11.01 -19.48 -13.76
CA ALA A 252 -10.78 -20.77 -14.40
C ALA A 252 -10.75 -20.65 -15.92
N THR A 253 -9.81 -21.36 -16.54
CA THR A 253 -9.71 -21.52 -18.00
C THR A 253 -10.06 -22.96 -18.40
N THR A 254 -10.15 -23.21 -19.71
CA THR A 254 -10.27 -24.57 -20.27
C THR A 254 -9.02 -25.42 -20.00
N CYS A 255 -7.87 -24.83 -19.66
CA CYS A 255 -6.66 -25.57 -19.36
C CYS A 255 -6.53 -26.01 -17.89
N ASP A 256 -6.98 -25.20 -16.94
CA ASP A 256 -6.82 -25.51 -15.51
C ASP A 256 -8.09 -26.09 -14.85
N HIS A 257 -9.27 -25.73 -15.33
CA HIS A 257 -10.57 -26.08 -14.73
C HIS A 257 -10.62 -25.93 -13.20
N ALA A 258 -9.90 -24.95 -12.64
CA ALA A 258 -9.74 -24.82 -11.21
C ALA A 258 -11.10 -24.54 -10.54
N ASN A 259 -11.42 -25.32 -9.52
CA ASN A 259 -12.58 -25.10 -8.68
C ASN A 259 -12.19 -25.20 -7.20
N PHE A 260 -12.02 -24.06 -6.54
CA PHE A 260 -11.51 -24.02 -5.17
C PHE A 260 -12.45 -24.73 -4.18
N VAL A 261 -13.77 -24.52 -4.28
CA VAL A 261 -14.75 -25.10 -3.36
C VAL A 261 -14.81 -26.62 -3.51
N LYS A 262 -14.94 -27.12 -4.75
CA LYS A 262 -14.95 -28.58 -5.02
C LYS A 262 -13.64 -29.26 -4.60
N ASN A 263 -12.53 -28.53 -4.60
CA ASN A 263 -11.23 -29.03 -4.14
C ASN A 263 -10.97 -28.79 -2.63
N GLY A 264 -11.99 -28.44 -1.86
CA GLY A 264 -11.92 -28.42 -0.39
C GLY A 264 -11.41 -27.12 0.23
N ALA A 265 -11.48 -26.00 -0.48
CA ALA A 265 -11.33 -24.68 0.14
C ALA A 265 -12.51 -24.42 1.10
N VAL A 266 -12.21 -24.07 2.36
CA VAL A 266 -13.22 -23.75 3.38
C VAL A 266 -13.75 -22.32 3.25
N ARG A 267 -12.99 -21.45 2.58
CA ARG A 267 -13.42 -20.11 2.19
C ARG A 267 -12.86 -19.83 0.79
N ALA A 268 -13.68 -19.32 -0.11
CA ALA A 268 -13.21 -18.90 -1.42
C ALA A 268 -13.94 -17.62 -1.86
N ARG A 269 -13.19 -16.65 -2.39
CA ARG A 269 -13.71 -15.36 -2.83
C ARG A 269 -13.17 -15.04 -4.23
N THR A 270 -13.96 -14.31 -5.01
CA THR A 270 -13.57 -13.90 -6.36
C THR A 270 -14.03 -12.48 -6.66
N ARG A 271 -13.31 -11.81 -7.56
CA ARG A 271 -13.73 -10.60 -8.25
C ARG A 271 -13.10 -10.50 -9.64
N THR A 272 -13.71 -9.68 -10.47
CA THR A 272 -13.19 -9.28 -11.79
C THR A 272 -12.88 -7.79 -11.80
N TYR A 273 -11.82 -7.41 -12.50
CA TYR A 273 -11.39 -6.05 -12.78
C TYR A 273 -11.48 -5.77 -14.27
N LEU A 274 -12.04 -4.62 -14.60
CA LEU A 274 -12.28 -4.15 -15.95
C LEU A 274 -11.75 -2.73 -16.09
N ILE A 275 -11.59 -2.25 -17.32
CA ILE A 275 -11.33 -0.85 -17.60
C ILE A 275 -12.52 -0.31 -18.39
N PRO A 276 -13.57 0.19 -17.72
CA PRO A 276 -14.72 0.77 -18.40
C PRO A 276 -14.28 1.92 -19.31
N GLN A 277 -15.00 2.11 -20.43
CA GLN A 277 -14.75 3.16 -21.43
C GLN A 277 -13.45 3.01 -22.24
N ALA A 278 -12.66 1.96 -22.01
CA ALA A 278 -11.58 1.60 -22.92
C ALA A 278 -12.16 0.90 -24.17
N THR A 279 -11.59 1.21 -25.34
CA THR A 279 -11.95 0.55 -26.60
C THR A 279 -11.23 -0.79 -26.69
N VAL A 280 -11.70 -1.77 -25.93
CA VAL A 280 -11.14 -3.12 -25.82
C VAL A 280 -12.22 -4.18 -26.04
N PRO A 281 -11.86 -5.42 -26.45
CA PRO A 281 -12.83 -6.50 -26.58
C PRO A 281 -13.57 -6.78 -25.28
N ALA A 282 -14.84 -7.22 -25.33
CA ALA A 282 -15.65 -7.50 -24.15
C ALA A 282 -15.04 -8.51 -23.15
N ARG A 283 -14.16 -9.40 -23.64
CA ARG A 283 -13.41 -10.36 -22.82
C ARG A 283 -12.24 -9.75 -22.05
N PHE A 284 -11.84 -8.52 -22.38
CA PHE A 284 -10.68 -7.87 -21.77
C PHE A 284 -10.90 -7.68 -20.27
N GLY A 285 -9.91 -8.08 -19.48
CA GLY A 285 -9.96 -7.87 -18.04
C GLY A 285 -9.09 -8.86 -17.28
N LEU A 286 -9.06 -8.66 -15.97
CA LEU A 286 -8.39 -9.53 -15.01
C LEU A 286 -9.45 -10.13 -14.09
N SER A 287 -9.40 -11.42 -13.84
CA SER A 287 -10.16 -12.03 -12.75
C SER A 287 -9.21 -12.61 -11.72
N GLU A 288 -9.61 -12.53 -10.46
CA GLU A 288 -8.90 -13.14 -9.35
C GLU A 288 -9.86 -14.00 -8.52
N THR A 289 -9.38 -15.18 -8.15
CA THR A 289 -10.06 -16.06 -7.19
C THR A 289 -9.05 -16.56 -6.19
N TYR A 290 -9.36 -16.44 -4.89
CA TYR A 290 -8.58 -17.10 -3.86
C TYR A 290 -9.39 -18.16 -3.12
N GLY A 291 -8.68 -19.15 -2.59
CA GLY A 291 -9.21 -20.14 -1.67
C GLY A 291 -8.30 -20.34 -0.47
N VAL A 292 -8.94 -20.52 0.69
CA VAL A 292 -8.33 -20.90 1.96
C VAL A 292 -8.59 -22.37 2.18
N PHE A 293 -7.56 -23.19 2.24
CA PHE A 293 -7.67 -24.63 2.46
C PHE A 293 -7.51 -24.97 3.94
N ARG A 294 -7.91 -26.20 4.31
CA ARG A 294 -7.74 -26.72 5.68
C ARG A 294 -6.28 -26.83 6.12
N SER A 295 -5.35 -27.02 5.19
CA SER A 295 -3.92 -27.14 5.48
C SER A 295 -3.05 -26.76 4.28
N SER A 296 -1.78 -26.47 4.53
CA SER A 296 -0.78 -26.24 3.47
C SER A 296 -0.63 -27.43 2.53
N ARG A 297 -0.79 -28.67 3.04
CA ARG A 297 -0.77 -29.89 2.23
C ARG A 297 -1.97 -29.98 1.29
N ALA A 298 -3.16 -29.55 1.73
CA ALA A 298 -4.33 -29.49 0.86
C ALA A 298 -4.17 -28.45 -0.26
N ALA A 299 -3.65 -27.27 0.07
CA ALA A 299 -3.30 -26.25 -0.92
C ALA A 299 -2.21 -26.73 -1.91
N ASP A 300 -1.23 -27.50 -1.44
CA ASP A 300 -0.20 -28.13 -2.31
C ASP A 300 -0.78 -29.12 -3.31
N ARG A 301 -1.70 -29.99 -2.84
CA ARG A 301 -2.40 -30.95 -3.68
C ARG A 301 -3.21 -30.24 -4.76
N PHE A 302 -3.97 -29.21 -4.38
CA PHE A 302 -4.72 -28.40 -5.33
C PHE A 302 -3.83 -27.84 -6.44
N LEU A 303 -2.71 -27.19 -6.10
CA LEU A 303 -1.78 -26.67 -7.10
C LEU A 303 -1.13 -27.77 -7.96
N SER A 304 -0.83 -28.92 -7.36
CA SER A 304 -0.27 -30.05 -8.11
C SER A 304 -1.25 -30.60 -9.14
N THR A 305 -2.53 -30.71 -8.77
CA THR A 305 -3.62 -31.08 -9.69
C THR A 305 -3.76 -30.07 -10.82
N VAL A 306 -3.76 -28.77 -10.51
CA VAL A 306 -3.79 -27.70 -11.52
C VAL A 306 -2.63 -27.85 -12.51
N ARG A 307 -1.39 -27.96 -12.02
CA ARG A 307 -0.22 -28.14 -12.90
C ARG A 307 -0.35 -29.36 -13.82
N ALA A 308 -0.75 -30.49 -13.26
CA ALA A 308 -0.93 -31.71 -14.04
C ALA A 308 -2.05 -31.57 -15.09
N THR A 309 -3.07 -30.78 -14.79
CA THR A 309 -4.21 -30.51 -15.67
C THR A 309 -3.81 -29.58 -16.82
N VAL A 310 -3.08 -28.48 -16.52
CA VAL A 310 -2.51 -27.57 -17.52
C VAL A 310 -1.50 -28.29 -18.42
N GLY A 311 -0.63 -29.13 -17.85
CA GLY A 311 0.35 -29.92 -18.63
C GLY A 311 -0.27 -30.97 -19.56
N ARG A 312 -1.59 -31.23 -19.46
CA ARG A 312 -2.35 -32.07 -20.39
C ARG A 312 -3.32 -31.25 -21.25
N CYS A 313 -3.27 -29.91 -21.20
CA CYS A 313 -4.26 -29.07 -21.86
C CYS A 313 -4.29 -29.30 -23.37
N GLU A 314 -3.14 -29.20 -24.04
CA GLU A 314 -3.05 -29.31 -25.51
C GLU A 314 -3.51 -30.67 -26.04
N LYS A 315 -3.48 -31.72 -25.20
CA LYS A 315 -3.99 -33.05 -25.57
C LYS A 315 -5.52 -33.16 -25.50
N ARG A 316 -6.17 -32.30 -24.71
CA ARG A 316 -7.63 -32.29 -24.49
C ARG A 316 -8.32 -31.18 -25.26
N ASP A 317 -7.61 -30.09 -25.50
CA ASP A 317 -8.05 -28.91 -26.23
C ASP A 317 -7.02 -28.63 -27.32
N LEU A 318 -7.23 -29.26 -28.50
CA LEU A 318 -6.34 -29.17 -29.64
C LEU A 318 -6.24 -27.75 -30.23
N ALA A 319 -7.19 -26.87 -29.89
CA ALA A 319 -7.20 -25.48 -30.31
C ALA A 319 -6.35 -24.57 -29.39
N THR A 320 -5.89 -25.08 -28.24
CA THR A 320 -5.16 -24.28 -27.25
C THR A 320 -3.68 -24.67 -27.17
N THR A 321 -2.79 -23.68 -27.29
CA THR A 321 -1.36 -23.80 -27.01
C THR A 321 -1.02 -23.24 -25.64
N VAL A 322 -0.16 -23.94 -24.90
CA VAL A 322 0.36 -23.54 -23.58
C VAL A 322 1.85 -23.30 -23.67
N TYR A 323 2.31 -22.12 -23.27
CA TYR A 323 3.72 -21.76 -23.38
C TYR A 323 4.17 -20.79 -22.28
N GLY A 324 5.48 -20.60 -22.15
CA GLY A 324 6.07 -19.67 -21.19
C GLY A 324 5.78 -20.04 -19.74
N GLU A 325 5.88 -21.34 -19.41
CA GLU A 325 5.76 -21.81 -18.02
C GLU A 325 6.84 -21.16 -17.15
N VAL A 326 6.41 -20.57 -16.03
CA VAL A 326 7.29 -20.10 -14.97
C VAL A 326 6.88 -20.79 -13.69
N ARG A 327 7.85 -21.38 -13.00
CA ARG A 327 7.68 -21.93 -11.65
C ARG A 327 8.72 -21.35 -10.73
N GLN A 328 8.28 -20.70 -9.66
CA GLN A 328 9.17 -20.04 -8.72
C GLN A 328 8.80 -20.35 -7.27
N ARG A 329 9.82 -20.55 -6.45
CA ARG A 329 9.71 -20.67 -5.00
C ARG A 329 10.56 -19.59 -4.35
N GLN A 330 9.94 -18.69 -3.60
CA GLN A 330 10.66 -17.76 -2.74
C GLN A 330 10.62 -18.26 -1.30
N ARG A 331 11.75 -18.14 -0.61
CA ARG A 331 11.86 -18.52 0.81
C ARG A 331 11.47 -17.38 1.74
N SER A 332 11.80 -16.14 1.36
CA SER A 332 11.51 -14.94 2.16
C SER A 332 10.95 -13.81 1.29
N PRO A 333 9.68 -13.41 1.49
CA PRO A 333 8.65 -14.18 2.20
C PRO A 333 8.37 -15.52 1.49
N GLN A 334 7.82 -16.50 2.20
CA GLN A 334 7.51 -17.80 1.61
C GLN A 334 6.36 -17.66 0.59
N LEU A 335 6.62 -18.03 -0.66
CA LEU A 335 5.60 -18.09 -1.72
C LEU A 335 5.95 -19.14 -2.78
N LEU A 336 4.92 -19.75 -3.36
CA LEU A 336 5.05 -20.58 -4.56
C LEU A 336 4.23 -19.97 -5.69
N LEU A 337 4.87 -19.74 -6.83
CA LEU A 337 4.29 -19.17 -8.04
C LEU A 337 4.34 -20.18 -9.17
N ASN A 338 3.28 -20.23 -9.96
CA ASN A 338 3.24 -20.93 -11.25
C ASN A 338 2.49 -20.03 -12.23
N SER A 339 2.98 -19.86 -13.46
CA SER A 339 2.26 -19.12 -14.50
C SER A 339 2.49 -19.69 -15.88
N TRP A 340 1.51 -19.52 -16.76
CA TRP A 340 1.50 -19.95 -18.15
C TRP A 340 0.87 -18.87 -19.02
N ASN A 341 1.23 -18.84 -20.29
CA ASN A 341 0.45 -18.16 -21.32
C ASN A 341 -0.34 -19.20 -22.10
N LEU A 342 -1.61 -18.91 -22.36
CA LEU A 342 -2.50 -19.73 -23.16
C LEU A 342 -2.85 -18.97 -24.44
N SER A 343 -2.88 -19.65 -25.57
CA SER A 343 -3.38 -19.12 -26.84
C SER A 343 -4.36 -20.10 -27.45
N THR A 344 -5.64 -19.73 -27.49
CA THR A 344 -6.72 -20.54 -28.05
C THR A 344 -7.13 -20.01 -29.42
N GLU A 345 -7.08 -20.87 -30.43
CA GLU A 345 -7.58 -20.59 -31.77
C GLU A 345 -9.11 -20.68 -31.79
N VAL A 346 -9.76 -19.62 -32.26
CA VAL A 346 -11.23 -19.54 -32.39
C VAL A 346 -11.65 -19.64 -33.87
N SER A 347 -10.77 -19.21 -34.76
CA SER A 347 -10.81 -19.43 -36.21
C SER A 347 -9.40 -19.22 -36.78
N ASP A 348 -9.19 -19.55 -38.05
CA ASP A 348 -7.89 -19.49 -38.75
C ASP A 348 -7.13 -18.17 -38.54
N ASN A 349 -7.88 -17.06 -38.40
CA ASN A 349 -7.31 -15.72 -38.25
C ASN A 349 -7.54 -15.09 -36.86
N LYS A 350 -8.07 -15.84 -35.88
CA LYS A 350 -8.45 -15.29 -34.57
C LYS A 350 -7.96 -16.18 -33.43
N LYS A 351 -6.98 -15.64 -32.68
CA LYS A 351 -6.47 -16.24 -31.45
C LYS A 351 -6.84 -15.40 -30.24
N ILE A 352 -7.24 -16.06 -29.16
CA ILE A 352 -7.47 -15.43 -27.85
C ILE A 352 -6.32 -15.84 -26.93
N ARG A 353 -5.68 -14.84 -26.32
CA ARG A 353 -4.59 -15.05 -25.38
C ARG A 353 -5.10 -14.93 -23.94
N PHE A 354 -4.50 -15.68 -23.03
CA PHE A 354 -4.67 -15.54 -21.60
C PHE A 354 -3.32 -15.63 -20.90
N ARG A 355 -3.12 -14.82 -19.86
CA ARG A 355 -2.07 -15.04 -18.86
C ARG A 355 -2.72 -15.69 -17.65
N LEU A 356 -2.30 -16.91 -17.33
CA LEU A 356 -2.79 -17.70 -16.21
C LEU A 356 -1.70 -17.77 -15.15
N GLY A 357 -2.04 -17.50 -13.89
CA GLY A 357 -1.08 -17.61 -12.80
C GLY A 357 -1.71 -18.02 -11.50
N PHE A 358 -0.92 -18.70 -10.68
CA PHE A 358 -1.28 -19.13 -9.33
C PHE A 358 -0.18 -18.75 -8.35
N VAL A 359 -0.58 -18.27 -7.18
CA VAL A 359 0.31 -18.00 -6.06
C VAL A 359 -0.21 -18.70 -4.81
N ARG A 360 0.68 -19.32 -4.03
CA ARG A 360 0.35 -19.92 -2.73
C ARG A 360 1.18 -19.33 -1.61
N VAL A 361 0.52 -19.05 -0.49
CA VAL A 361 1.12 -18.72 0.80
C VAL A 361 0.54 -19.66 1.86
N GLY A 362 1.35 -20.58 2.39
CA GLY A 362 0.88 -21.58 3.35
C GLY A 362 -0.34 -22.38 2.84
N ARG A 363 -1.48 -22.20 3.51
CA ARG A 363 -2.76 -22.85 3.20
C ARG A 363 -3.67 -22.05 2.26
N THR A 364 -3.24 -20.89 1.77
CA THR A 364 -4.03 -20.04 0.87
C THR A 364 -3.45 -20.05 -0.54
N VAL A 365 -4.32 -20.06 -1.55
CA VAL A 365 -3.94 -20.02 -2.97
C VAL A 365 -4.79 -18.97 -3.66
N ALA A 366 -4.19 -18.13 -4.50
CA ALA A 366 -4.89 -17.26 -5.43
C ALA A 366 -4.58 -17.67 -6.87
N GLN A 367 -5.56 -17.50 -7.74
CA GLN A 367 -5.51 -17.66 -9.18
C GLN A 367 -5.82 -16.31 -9.82
N LEU A 368 -4.97 -15.90 -10.76
CA LEU A 368 -5.17 -14.73 -11.59
C LEU A 368 -5.25 -15.18 -13.05
N THR A 369 -6.24 -14.66 -13.77
CA THR A 369 -6.36 -14.84 -15.22
C THR A 369 -6.57 -13.49 -15.87
N PHE A 370 -5.64 -13.10 -16.73
CA PHE A 370 -5.73 -11.86 -17.49
C PHE A 370 -5.95 -12.16 -18.97
N ALA A 371 -7.01 -11.58 -19.54
CA ALA A 371 -7.33 -11.65 -20.96
C ALA A 371 -6.95 -10.30 -21.61
N PRO A 372 -5.80 -10.20 -22.31
CA PRO A 372 -5.39 -8.97 -22.98
C PRO A 372 -6.18 -8.67 -24.25
N ALA A 373 -6.04 -7.44 -24.74
CA ALA A 373 -6.33 -7.07 -26.11
C ALA A 373 -5.06 -7.28 -26.98
N PRO A 374 -5.17 -7.34 -28.32
CA PRO A 374 -4.00 -7.51 -29.18
C PRO A 374 -2.90 -6.46 -28.95
N SER A 375 -3.27 -5.19 -28.84
CA SER A 375 -2.37 -4.04 -28.58
C SER A 375 -2.13 -3.75 -27.10
N ASP A 376 -3.04 -4.18 -26.22
CA ASP A 376 -3.04 -3.80 -24.81
C ASP A 376 -2.90 -5.04 -23.92
N ASP A 377 -1.65 -5.32 -23.53
CA ASP A 377 -1.25 -6.45 -22.71
C ASP A 377 -0.36 -5.98 -21.55
N MET A 378 -0.29 -6.79 -20.50
CA MET A 378 0.72 -6.68 -19.46
C MET A 378 1.99 -7.35 -19.95
N THR A 379 3.16 -6.81 -19.60
CA THR A 379 4.40 -7.55 -19.82
C THR A 379 4.44 -8.80 -18.92
N PRO A 380 5.19 -9.85 -19.27
CA PRO A 380 5.38 -11.01 -18.40
C PRO A 380 5.88 -10.61 -16.99
N GLN A 381 6.76 -9.61 -16.92
CA GLN A 381 7.26 -9.08 -15.66
C GLN A 381 6.16 -8.38 -14.84
N ALA A 382 5.29 -7.59 -15.48
CA ALA A 382 4.18 -6.93 -14.80
C ALA A 382 3.16 -7.95 -14.26
N PHE A 383 2.83 -8.99 -15.04
CA PHE A 383 1.95 -10.06 -14.58
C PHE A 383 2.58 -10.87 -13.43
N HIS A 384 3.89 -11.16 -13.51
CA HIS A 384 4.62 -11.80 -12.41
C HIS A 384 4.59 -10.95 -11.14
N ALA A 385 4.87 -9.65 -11.24
CA ALA A 385 4.80 -8.73 -10.11
C ALA A 385 3.39 -8.68 -9.49
N LEU A 386 2.35 -8.77 -10.33
CA LEU A 386 0.97 -8.83 -9.88
C LEU A 386 0.65 -10.13 -9.12
N LEU A 387 1.19 -11.28 -9.54
CA LEU A 387 1.08 -12.54 -8.78
C LEU A 387 1.79 -12.46 -7.42
N VAL A 388 2.97 -11.84 -7.36
CA VAL A 388 3.66 -11.57 -6.08
C VAL A 388 2.77 -10.71 -5.19
N ARG A 389 2.17 -9.64 -5.74
CA ARG A 389 1.25 -8.76 -5.04
C ARG A 389 -0.02 -9.48 -4.55
N ALA A 390 -0.57 -10.41 -5.33
CA ALA A 390 -1.68 -11.24 -4.86
C ALA A 390 -1.24 -12.13 -3.68
N GLY A 391 -0.02 -12.67 -3.73
CA GLY A 391 0.59 -13.38 -2.59
C GLY A 391 0.76 -12.50 -1.36
N ASP A 392 1.09 -11.22 -1.53
CA ASP A 392 1.11 -10.24 -0.44
C ASP A 392 -0.27 -10.07 0.19
N ARG A 393 -1.32 -9.91 -0.62
CA ARG A 393 -2.71 -9.81 -0.13
C ARG A 393 -3.16 -11.06 0.60
N LEU A 394 -2.80 -12.24 0.13
CA LEU A 394 -3.12 -13.50 0.81
C LEU A 394 -2.61 -13.57 2.27
N ARG A 395 -1.55 -12.83 2.62
CA ARG A 395 -1.02 -12.76 3.98
C ARG A 395 -1.93 -12.01 4.94
N GLU A 396 -2.87 -11.21 4.44
CA GLU A 396 -3.87 -10.54 5.28
C GLU A 396 -4.89 -11.52 5.91
N LEU A 397 -4.90 -12.78 5.44
CA LEU A 397 -5.85 -13.83 5.83
C LEU A 397 -5.35 -14.77 6.93
N GLY A 398 -4.07 -14.71 7.31
CA GLY A 398 -3.42 -15.74 8.11
C GLY A 398 -2.41 -15.18 9.08
#